data_AF-A0A368XNS0-F1
#
_entry.id   AF-A0A368XNS0-F1
#
_cell.length_a   1.000
_cell.length_b   1.000
_cell.length_c   1.000
_cell.angle_alpha   90.00
_cell.angle_beta   90.00
_cell.angle_gamma   90.00
#
_symmetry.space_group_name_H-M   'P 1'
#
loop_
_entity.id
_entity.type
_entity.pdbx_description
1 polymer ?
#
loop_
_entity_poly.entity_id
_entity_poly.type
_entity_poly.pdbx_seq_one_letter_code
_entity_poly.pdbx_strand_id
1 'polypeptide(L)'
;MTARLRRFANQLAETFWLVPGAMVFGGIVLAIALLGVDRGGHLPDWLTTSPWFYNGGGTGARTLLGAIASSTIGVAGTVFSITIAALSLAAGQMGPRLLRNFTRDRGVQVTLGAYLGTFSYALMVLRSVRTQEEGPFTPHLALSFGIVLAFACVATLVYFVGHMANRINVDTVVELVSGDVQAAMDSVVTEKAQAAPPPASHWSGATTVVDARRGYLQQLDEAGLADWAHRHGTALRLLVRRGDFVFPGAPIAVMSVQVPGAEQAIRDATALGPTRGSRGEVDYAVRQLVEVAVRALSPGINDPHTAMSVLDRLGVALCDLAGRQLPSGVTLRDGAVALVVPTVSYRSLVDAMFHMVRQNAAGSAALMVRLLDVLTVVIACEGSQSRRQELVRHAELVWADAQRDIGNAADLADVGRRFATLHRTLDHGALGTIGAVGIADAADAGVP
;
A
#
# COMPACT_ATOMS: atom_id res chain seq x y z
N MET A 1 -6.30 -17.30 19.19
CA MET A 1 -7.03 -16.10 19.69
C MET A 1 -6.42 -14.78 19.19
N THR A 2 -5.10 -14.66 19.15
CA THR A 2 -4.31 -13.49 18.71
C THR A 2 -4.60 -13.01 17.28
N ALA A 3 -4.76 -13.94 16.32
CA ALA A 3 -5.02 -13.62 14.91
C ALA A 3 -6.33 -12.84 14.66
N ARG A 4 -7.41 -13.19 15.37
CA ARG A 4 -8.71 -12.51 15.25
C ARG A 4 -8.68 -11.11 15.87
N LEU A 5 -7.98 -10.94 17.00
CA LEU A 5 -7.81 -9.64 17.64
C LEU A 5 -6.99 -8.68 16.76
N ARG A 6 -5.91 -9.16 16.15
CA ARG A 6 -5.11 -8.40 15.19
C ARG A 6 -5.93 -7.98 13.97
N ARG A 7 -6.79 -8.87 13.46
CA ARG A 7 -7.73 -8.52 12.38
C ARG A 7 -8.67 -7.39 12.79
N PHE A 8 -9.26 -7.46 13.97
CA PHE A 8 -10.19 -6.43 14.46
C PHE A 8 -9.50 -5.07 14.64
N ALA A 9 -8.31 -5.04 15.24
CA ALA A 9 -7.52 -3.82 15.39
C ALA A 9 -7.15 -3.18 14.03
N ASN A 10 -6.75 -4.01 13.05
CA ASN A 10 -6.48 -3.54 11.70
C ASN A 10 -7.73 -2.98 11.01
N GLN A 11 -8.90 -3.61 11.18
CA GLN A 11 -10.16 -3.13 10.59
C GLN A 11 -10.59 -1.78 11.17
N LEU A 12 -10.42 -1.57 12.47
CA LEU A 12 -10.70 -0.28 13.10
C LEU A 12 -9.79 0.80 12.51
N ALA A 13 -8.47 0.58 12.47
CA ALA A 13 -7.51 1.54 11.93
C ALA A 13 -7.75 1.92 10.45
N GLU A 14 -8.48 1.09 9.69
CA GLU A 14 -8.84 1.33 8.29
C GLU A 14 -10.13 2.15 8.10
N THR A 15 -10.80 2.55 9.18
CA THR A 15 -12.08 3.26 9.11
C THR A 15 -11.86 4.77 8.89
N PHE A 16 -12.26 5.27 7.70
CA PHE A 16 -12.15 6.68 7.30
C PHE A 16 -12.69 7.68 8.33
N TRP A 17 -13.78 7.33 9.01
CA TRP A 17 -14.52 8.22 9.91
C TRP A 17 -13.92 8.39 11.30
N LEU A 18 -12.90 7.61 11.68
CA LEU A 18 -12.36 7.68 13.03
C LEU A 18 -11.67 9.02 13.32
N VAL A 19 -10.81 9.50 12.41
CA VAL A 19 -10.09 10.76 12.60
C VAL A 19 -11.06 11.96 12.57
N PRO A 20 -11.96 12.11 11.56
CA PRO A 20 -12.97 13.16 11.59
C PRO A 20 -13.86 13.10 12.83
N GLY A 21 -14.32 11.91 13.23
CA GLY A 21 -15.16 11.72 14.41
C GLY A 21 -14.45 12.11 15.71
N ALA A 22 -13.15 11.78 15.85
CA ALA A 22 -12.34 12.20 16.98
C ALA A 22 -12.15 13.72 17.03
N MET A 23 -11.98 14.39 15.89
CA MET A 23 -11.87 15.85 15.83
C MET A 23 -13.20 16.55 16.15
N VAL A 24 -14.34 15.98 15.73
CA VAL A 24 -15.68 16.44 16.12
C VAL A 24 -15.86 16.34 17.64
N PHE A 25 -15.54 15.18 18.21
CA PHE A 25 -15.59 14.98 19.65
C PHE A 25 -14.65 15.95 20.39
N GLY A 26 -13.43 16.14 19.88
CA GLY A 26 -12.46 17.10 20.40
C GLY A 26 -12.99 18.54 20.38
N GLY A 27 -13.62 18.97 19.29
CA GLY A 27 -14.25 20.29 19.19
C GLY A 27 -15.38 20.50 20.22
N ILE A 28 -16.20 19.47 20.45
CA ILE A 28 -17.25 19.52 21.47
C ILE A 28 -16.66 19.63 22.88
N VAL A 29 -15.67 18.79 23.21
CA VAL A 29 -15.01 18.81 24.52
C VAL A 29 -14.30 20.15 24.75
N LEU A 30 -13.64 20.68 23.72
CA LEU A 30 -12.95 21.96 23.79
C LEU A 30 -13.94 23.11 24.04
N ALA A 31 -15.10 23.12 23.37
CA ALA A 31 -16.15 24.09 23.63
C ALA A 31 -16.64 24.00 25.10
N ILE A 32 -16.91 22.80 25.61
CA ILE A 32 -17.36 22.62 27.00
C ILE A 32 -16.30 23.11 27.99
N ALA A 33 -15.02 22.80 27.75
CA ALA A 33 -13.91 23.22 28.59
C ALA A 33 -13.77 24.74 28.63
N LEU A 34 -13.73 25.40 27.46
CA LEU A 34 -13.62 26.86 27.37
C LEU A 34 -14.84 27.57 27.97
N LEU A 35 -16.05 27.05 27.76
CA LEU A 35 -17.25 27.57 28.42
C LEU A 35 -17.22 27.37 29.94
N GLY A 36 -16.63 26.29 30.43
CA GLY A 36 -16.40 26.07 31.86
C GLY A 36 -15.48 27.14 32.46
N VAL A 37 -14.41 27.49 31.73
CA VAL A 37 -13.49 28.57 32.11
C VAL A 37 -14.19 29.93 32.07
N ASP A 38 -14.90 30.24 30.98
CA ASP A 38 -15.65 31.50 30.83
C ASP A 38 -16.71 31.68 31.93
N ARG A 39 -17.38 30.60 32.37
CA ARG A 39 -18.36 30.64 33.48
C ARG A 39 -17.72 30.75 34.86
N GLY A 40 -16.47 30.30 35.01
CA GLY A 40 -15.77 30.31 36.29
C GLY A 40 -15.45 31.72 36.80
N GLY A 41 -15.52 32.75 35.94
CA GLY A 41 -15.31 34.15 36.35
C GLY A 41 -13.90 34.47 36.83
N HIS A 42 -12.95 33.54 36.72
CA HIS A 42 -11.56 33.67 37.14
C HIS A 42 -10.62 34.11 36.02
N LEU A 43 -11.17 34.63 34.91
CA LEU A 43 -10.35 35.21 33.85
C LEU A 43 -9.72 36.50 34.39
N PRO A 44 -8.39 36.61 34.48
CA PRO A 44 -7.75 37.79 35.03
C PRO A 44 -8.00 39.00 34.14
N ASP A 45 -8.16 40.19 34.75
CA ASP A 45 -8.67 41.39 34.07
C ASP A 45 -7.90 41.77 32.79
N TRP A 46 -6.58 41.50 32.75
CA TRP A 46 -5.74 41.74 31.56
C TRP A 46 -6.15 40.93 30.33
N LEU A 47 -6.77 39.76 30.50
CA LEU A 47 -7.30 38.91 29.42
C LEU A 47 -8.62 39.46 28.87
N THR A 48 -9.47 40.02 29.74
CA THR A 48 -10.76 40.61 29.35
C THR A 48 -10.65 42.01 28.75
N THR A 49 -9.62 42.77 29.09
CA THR A 49 -9.39 44.14 28.56
C THR A 49 -8.45 44.14 27.34
N SER A 50 -7.84 43.01 27.00
CA SER A 50 -6.92 42.93 25.87
C SER A 50 -7.66 43.10 24.53
N PRO A 51 -7.19 43.98 23.63
CA PRO A 51 -7.81 44.19 22.31
C PRO A 51 -7.72 42.97 21.38
N TRP A 52 -6.96 41.94 21.77
CA TRP A 52 -6.83 40.69 21.02
C TRP A 52 -8.00 39.73 21.24
N PHE A 53 -8.76 39.88 22.32
CA PHE A 53 -9.93 39.05 22.59
C PHE A 53 -11.21 39.75 22.13
N TYR A 54 -12.21 38.95 21.76
CA TYR A 54 -13.50 39.47 21.33
C TYR A 54 -14.12 40.33 22.44
N ASN A 55 -14.35 41.62 22.20
CA ASN A 55 -14.98 42.55 23.14
C ASN A 55 -16.33 43.09 22.62
N GLY A 56 -17.02 42.31 21.79
CA GLY A 56 -18.34 42.67 21.27
C GLY A 56 -19.50 42.13 22.12
N GLY A 57 -20.72 42.60 21.83
CA GLY A 57 -21.93 42.15 22.54
C GLY A 57 -22.47 40.79 22.05
N GLY A 58 -23.37 40.19 22.84
CA GLY A 58 -23.95 38.86 22.58
C GLY A 58 -24.61 38.68 21.20
N THR A 59 -25.21 39.74 20.63
CA THR A 59 -25.76 39.70 19.26
C THR A 59 -24.67 39.49 18.22
N GLY A 60 -23.57 40.26 18.31
CA GLY A 60 -22.42 40.10 17.42
C GLY A 60 -21.79 38.72 17.56
N ALA A 61 -21.76 38.20 18.80
CA ALA A 61 -21.26 36.87 19.07
C ALA A 61 -22.06 35.78 18.37
N ARG A 62 -23.41 35.85 18.44
CA ARG A 62 -24.30 34.91 17.75
C ARG A 62 -24.16 35.01 16.23
N THR A 63 -24.06 36.22 15.70
CA THR A 63 -23.87 36.44 14.25
C THR A 63 -22.55 35.84 13.77
N LEU A 64 -21.44 36.07 14.48
CA LEU A 64 -20.13 35.52 14.12
C LEU A 64 -20.10 33.99 14.20
N LEU A 65 -20.54 33.41 15.32
CA LEU A 65 -20.57 31.95 15.47
C LEU A 65 -21.52 31.29 14.47
N GLY A 66 -22.66 31.93 14.16
CA GLY A 66 -23.57 31.49 13.11
C GLY A 66 -22.93 31.50 11.73
N ALA A 67 -22.20 32.57 11.38
CA ALA A 67 -21.45 32.67 10.13
C ALA A 67 -20.31 31.64 10.04
N ILE A 68 -19.59 31.39 11.14
CA ILE A 68 -18.55 30.36 11.21
C ILE A 68 -19.18 28.97 11.02
N ALA A 69 -20.27 28.66 11.72
CA ALA A 69 -20.95 27.39 11.59
C ALA A 69 -21.47 27.16 10.16
N SER A 70 -22.17 28.14 9.57
CA SER A 70 -22.73 28.01 8.22
C SER A 70 -21.66 27.92 7.13
N SER A 71 -20.59 28.70 7.24
CA SER A 71 -19.48 28.65 6.28
C SER A 71 -18.70 27.34 6.38
N THR A 72 -18.37 26.88 7.58
CA THR A 72 -17.59 25.65 7.78
C THR A 72 -18.35 24.40 7.35
N ILE A 73 -19.66 24.31 7.60
CA ILE A 73 -20.47 23.18 7.09
C ILE A 73 -20.64 23.22 5.56
N GLY A 74 -20.78 24.42 4.99
CA GLY A 74 -20.85 24.60 3.53
C GLY A 74 -19.55 24.15 2.85
N VAL A 75 -18.40 24.62 3.34
CA VAL A 75 -17.08 24.22 2.81
C VAL A 75 -16.81 22.74 3.05
N ALA A 76 -17.22 22.16 4.18
CA ALA A 76 -17.13 20.71 4.40
C ALA A 76 -17.85 19.91 3.30
N GLY A 77 -19.02 20.37 2.86
CA GLY A 77 -19.77 19.77 1.74
C GLY A 77 -19.02 19.88 0.41
N THR A 78 -18.37 21.01 0.14
CA THR A 78 -17.51 21.20 -1.04
C THR A 78 -16.28 20.29 -1.00
N VAL A 79 -15.59 20.21 0.14
CA VAL A 79 -14.43 19.31 0.36
C VAL A 79 -14.83 17.86 0.12
N PHE A 80 -15.99 17.44 0.63
CA PHE A 80 -16.52 16.09 0.41
C PHE A 80 -16.82 15.83 -1.07
N SER A 81 -17.46 16.78 -1.76
CA SER A 81 -17.75 16.69 -3.20
C SER A 81 -16.48 16.57 -4.05
N ILE A 82 -15.47 17.42 -3.80
CA ILE A 82 -14.17 17.38 -4.49
C ILE A 82 -13.47 16.04 -4.21
N THR A 83 -13.52 15.55 -2.98
CA THR A 83 -12.93 14.26 -2.60
C THR A 83 -13.58 13.12 -3.37
N ILE A 84 -14.91 13.08 -3.48
CA ILE A 84 -15.62 12.04 -4.26
C ILE A 84 -15.30 12.16 -5.74
N ALA A 85 -15.26 13.37 -6.30
CA ALA A 85 -14.94 13.57 -7.70
C ALA A 85 -13.52 13.08 -8.03
N ALA A 86 -12.53 13.43 -7.20
CA ALA A 86 -11.16 12.95 -7.32
C ALA A 86 -11.07 11.43 -7.17
N LEU A 87 -11.81 10.85 -6.22
CA LEU A 87 -11.88 9.42 -5.99
C LEU A 87 -12.45 8.68 -7.21
N SER A 88 -13.50 9.24 -7.82
CA SER A 88 -14.12 8.71 -9.04
C SER A 88 -13.16 8.74 -10.23
N LEU A 89 -12.46 9.87 -10.42
CA LEU A 89 -11.42 10.01 -11.46
C LEU A 89 -10.29 9.00 -11.25
N ALA A 90 -9.80 8.87 -10.03
CA ALA A 90 -8.75 7.91 -9.69
C ALA A 90 -9.18 6.45 -9.91
N ALA A 91 -10.39 6.09 -9.50
CA ALA A 91 -10.94 4.76 -9.73
C ALA A 91 -11.15 4.48 -11.23
N GLY A 92 -11.52 5.50 -12.01
CA GLY A 92 -11.68 5.42 -13.46
C GLY A 92 -10.35 5.21 -14.20
N GLN A 93 -9.31 5.97 -13.84
CA GLN A 93 -8.02 5.91 -14.52
C GLN A 93 -7.13 4.76 -14.03
N MET A 94 -7.08 4.52 -12.71
CA MET A 94 -6.00 3.72 -12.10
C MET A 94 -6.49 2.46 -11.38
N GLY A 95 -7.80 2.30 -11.18
CA GLY A 95 -8.40 1.06 -10.69
C GLY A 95 -8.95 1.09 -9.27
N PRO A 96 -9.95 0.24 -8.96
CA PRO A 96 -10.66 0.26 -7.69
C PRO A 96 -9.79 -0.09 -6.48
N ARG A 97 -8.59 -0.68 -6.69
CA ARG A 97 -7.68 -1.03 -5.59
C ARG A 97 -6.99 0.20 -4.99
N LEU A 98 -6.84 1.29 -5.76
CA LEU A 98 -6.24 2.53 -5.27
C LEU A 98 -7.23 3.38 -4.46
N LEU A 99 -8.53 3.10 -4.58
CA LEU A 99 -9.60 3.69 -3.77
C LEU A 99 -9.30 3.62 -2.27
N ARG A 100 -8.74 2.49 -1.80
CA ARG A 100 -8.39 2.29 -0.38
C ARG A 100 -7.24 3.18 0.08
N ASN A 101 -6.33 3.58 -0.80
CA ASN A 101 -5.24 4.50 -0.45
C ASN A 101 -5.79 5.93 -0.31
N PHE A 102 -6.75 6.32 -1.15
CA PHE A 102 -7.44 7.61 -1.03
C PHE A 102 -8.31 7.70 0.24
N THR A 103 -9.03 6.65 0.63
CA THR A 103 -9.79 6.65 1.89
C THR A 103 -8.89 6.57 3.13
N ARG A 104 -7.60 6.27 2.98
CA ARG A 104 -6.62 6.32 4.07
C ARG A 104 -5.87 7.65 4.14
N ASP A 105 -6.18 8.59 3.25
CA ASP A 105 -5.47 9.86 3.18
C ASP A 105 -5.75 10.72 4.43
N ARG A 106 -4.73 10.88 5.27
CA ARG A 106 -4.83 11.68 6.50
C ARG A 106 -5.05 13.15 6.21
N GLY A 107 -4.57 13.68 5.08
CA GLY A 107 -4.81 15.07 4.70
C GLY A 107 -6.29 15.34 4.48
N VAL A 108 -6.98 14.43 3.79
CA VAL A 108 -8.43 14.48 3.57
C VAL A 108 -9.20 14.32 4.89
N GLN A 109 -8.82 13.33 5.70
CA GLN A 109 -9.48 13.07 7.00
C GLN A 109 -9.34 14.25 7.98
N VAL A 110 -8.14 14.83 8.09
CA VAL A 110 -7.89 15.99 8.97
C VAL A 110 -8.60 17.23 8.45
N THR A 111 -8.61 17.47 7.12
CA THR A 111 -9.34 18.59 6.53
C THR A 111 -10.82 18.51 6.87
N LEU A 112 -11.46 17.37 6.59
CA LEU A 112 -12.88 17.16 6.88
C LEU A 112 -13.16 17.25 8.39
N GLY A 113 -12.29 16.65 9.22
CA GLY A 113 -12.37 16.73 10.67
C GLY A 113 -12.22 18.15 11.22
N ALA A 114 -11.37 18.99 10.63
CA ALA A 114 -11.19 20.39 11.03
C ALA A 114 -12.46 21.21 10.79
N TYR A 115 -13.10 21.06 9.63
CA TYR A 115 -14.37 21.75 9.36
C TYR A 115 -15.52 21.24 10.22
N LEU A 116 -15.72 19.92 10.31
CA LEU A 116 -16.80 19.35 11.13
C LEU A 116 -16.59 19.59 12.63
N GLY A 117 -15.34 19.56 13.09
CA GLY A 117 -14.94 19.91 14.46
C GLY A 117 -15.21 21.38 14.79
N THR A 118 -14.82 22.29 13.89
CA THR A 118 -15.06 23.74 14.05
C THR A 118 -16.55 24.06 13.98
N PHE A 119 -17.31 23.41 13.10
CA PHE A 119 -18.76 23.50 13.06
C PHE A 119 -19.40 23.07 14.39
N SER A 120 -19.02 21.91 14.92
CA SER A 120 -19.56 21.37 16.17
C SER A 120 -19.18 22.24 17.37
N TYR A 121 -17.95 22.74 17.40
CA TYR A 121 -17.46 23.72 18.36
C TYR A 121 -18.33 25.00 18.32
N ALA A 122 -18.50 25.58 17.14
CA ALA A 122 -19.25 26.83 16.95
C ALA A 122 -20.71 26.69 17.40
N LEU A 123 -21.38 25.55 17.09
CA LEU A 123 -22.73 25.28 17.58
C LEU A 123 -22.80 25.14 19.11
N MET A 124 -21.82 24.48 19.73
CA MET A 124 -21.80 24.30 21.18
C MET A 124 -21.60 25.64 21.90
N VAL A 125 -20.70 26.50 21.41
CA VAL A 125 -20.52 27.85 21.94
C VAL A 125 -21.75 28.71 21.66
N LEU A 126 -22.30 28.66 20.45
CA LEU A 126 -23.49 29.43 20.05
C LEU A 126 -24.69 29.13 20.95
N ARG A 127 -24.91 27.86 21.31
CA ARG A 127 -25.95 27.43 22.24
C ARG A 127 -25.83 28.09 23.62
N SER A 128 -24.63 28.47 24.04
CA SER A 128 -24.38 29.04 25.36
C SER A 128 -24.57 30.56 25.44
N VAL A 129 -24.58 31.26 24.30
CA VAL A 129 -24.70 32.73 24.25
C VAL A 129 -26.14 33.13 24.54
N ARG A 130 -26.39 33.71 25.72
CA ARG A 130 -27.71 34.19 26.16
C ARG A 130 -27.96 35.62 25.73
N THR A 131 -29.20 35.94 25.35
CA THR A 131 -29.63 37.31 25.05
C THR A 131 -29.88 38.10 26.33
N GLN A 132 -29.99 39.43 26.25
CA GLN A 132 -30.16 40.29 27.43
C GLN A 132 -31.41 39.95 28.27
N GLU A 133 -32.42 39.33 27.67
CA GLU A 133 -33.65 38.89 28.35
C GLU A 133 -33.42 37.65 29.25
N GLU A 134 -32.34 36.89 29.04
CA GLU A 134 -32.03 35.61 29.72
C GLU A 134 -30.86 35.69 30.73
N GLY A 135 -30.31 36.90 30.92
CA GLY A 135 -29.07 37.16 31.66
C GLY A 135 -27.85 37.21 30.73
N PRO A 136 -27.17 38.36 30.57
CA PRO A 136 -26.12 38.53 29.58
C PRO A 136 -24.89 37.69 29.93
N PHE A 137 -24.64 36.65 29.13
CA PHE A 137 -23.40 35.86 29.19
C PHE A 137 -22.81 35.75 27.79
N THR A 138 -21.65 36.37 27.60
CA THR A 138 -20.88 36.30 26.35
C THR A 138 -19.54 35.62 26.66
N PRO A 139 -19.29 34.39 26.17
CA PRO A 139 -18.06 33.67 26.44
C PRO A 139 -16.92 34.20 25.55
N HIS A 140 -16.22 35.23 26.03
CA HIS A 140 -15.21 35.96 25.26
C HIS A 140 -14.02 35.07 24.86
N LEU A 141 -13.58 34.16 25.73
CA LEU A 141 -12.48 33.25 25.43
C LEU A 141 -12.89 32.22 24.38
N ALA A 142 -14.03 31.54 24.58
CA ALA A 142 -14.54 30.58 23.61
C ALA A 142 -14.82 31.22 22.23
N LEU A 143 -15.29 32.46 22.20
CA LEU A 143 -15.48 33.17 20.94
C LEU A 143 -14.16 33.45 20.21
N SER A 144 -13.17 33.96 20.93
CA SER A 144 -11.87 34.30 20.36
C SER A 144 -11.20 33.06 19.78
N PHE A 145 -11.31 31.92 20.47
CA PHE A 145 -10.82 30.65 19.96
C PHE A 145 -11.61 30.16 18.72
N GLY A 146 -12.92 30.42 18.66
CA GLY A 146 -13.74 30.16 17.47
C GLY A 146 -13.28 30.94 16.24
N ILE A 147 -12.87 32.20 16.42
CA ILE A 147 -12.29 33.03 15.35
C ILE A 147 -10.95 32.44 14.88
N VAL A 148 -10.08 32.02 15.81
CA VAL A 148 -8.82 31.35 15.47
C VAL A 148 -9.07 30.06 14.68
N LEU A 149 -10.03 29.24 15.09
CA LEU A 149 -10.44 28.04 14.34
C LEU A 149 -10.94 28.38 12.94
N ALA A 150 -11.69 29.48 12.77
CA ALA A 150 -12.15 29.91 11.46
C ALA A 150 -10.99 30.28 10.52
N PHE A 151 -9.97 31.01 11.03
CA PHE A 151 -8.75 31.28 10.25
C PHE A 151 -7.96 30.00 9.94
N ALA A 152 -7.87 29.07 10.89
CA ALA A 152 -7.26 27.76 10.67
C ALA A 152 -8.00 26.97 9.57
N CYS A 153 -9.33 27.04 9.51
CA CYS A 153 -10.13 26.47 8.44
C CYS A 153 -9.81 27.09 7.07
N VAL A 154 -9.54 28.39 6.99
CA VAL A 154 -9.11 29.03 5.73
C VAL A 154 -7.75 28.50 5.28
N ALA A 155 -6.76 28.44 6.17
CA ALA A 155 -5.45 27.87 5.87
C ALA A 155 -5.56 26.39 5.45
N THR A 156 -6.42 25.63 6.13
CA THR A 156 -6.70 24.22 5.81
C THR A 156 -7.32 24.08 4.41
N LEU A 157 -8.15 25.02 3.95
CA LEU A 157 -8.70 25.01 2.59
C LEU A 157 -7.59 25.10 1.53
N VAL A 158 -6.67 26.07 1.71
CA VAL A 158 -5.56 26.31 0.77
C VAL A 158 -4.66 25.07 0.72
N TYR A 159 -4.35 24.49 1.89
CA TYR A 159 -3.65 23.22 1.99
C TYR A 159 -4.39 22.10 1.25
N PHE A 160 -5.69 21.93 1.48
CA PHE A 160 -6.50 20.88 0.87
C PHE A 160 -6.51 20.95 -0.66
N VAL A 161 -6.65 22.16 -1.22
CA VAL A 161 -6.63 22.34 -2.68
C VAL A 161 -5.29 21.93 -3.26
N GLY A 162 -4.17 22.36 -2.66
CA GLY A 162 -2.84 21.95 -3.09
C GLY A 162 -2.60 20.44 -2.93
N HIS A 163 -3.04 19.87 -1.80
CA HIS A 163 -2.95 18.44 -1.52
C HIS A 163 -3.71 17.61 -2.56
N MET A 164 -4.97 17.98 -2.85
CA MET A 164 -5.78 17.27 -3.84
C MET A 164 -5.23 17.39 -5.25
N ALA A 165 -4.74 18.57 -5.65
CA ALA A 165 -4.16 18.78 -6.98
C ALA A 165 -2.95 17.87 -7.23
N ASN A 166 -2.04 17.77 -6.25
CA ASN A 166 -0.86 16.90 -6.37
C ASN A 166 -1.22 15.41 -6.38
N ARG A 167 -2.27 15.01 -5.65
CA ARG A 167 -2.65 13.59 -5.50
C ARG A 167 -3.40 13.01 -6.71
N ILE A 168 -3.93 13.87 -7.58
CA ILE A 168 -4.58 13.46 -8.83
C ILE A 168 -3.54 13.21 -9.94
N ASN A 169 -2.31 13.71 -9.81
CA ASN A 169 -1.26 13.48 -10.78
C ASN A 169 -0.83 12.00 -10.81
N VAL A 170 -0.91 11.36 -11.98
CA VAL A 170 -0.59 9.96 -12.22
C VAL A 170 0.83 9.61 -11.73
N ASP A 171 1.81 10.51 -11.93
CA ASP A 171 3.19 10.31 -11.47
C ASP A 171 3.28 10.22 -9.95
N THR A 172 2.49 11.03 -9.24
CA THR A 172 2.42 10.99 -7.77
C THR A 172 1.77 9.70 -7.26
N VAL A 173 0.83 9.14 -8.01
CA VAL A 173 0.23 7.85 -7.67
C VAL A 173 1.18 6.70 -7.94
N VAL A 174 1.89 6.71 -9.07
CA VAL A 174 2.96 5.74 -9.36
C VAL A 174 4.02 5.80 -8.26
N GLU A 175 4.46 6.99 -7.85
CA GLU A 175 5.40 7.16 -6.73
C GLU A 175 4.85 6.56 -5.42
N LEU A 176 3.62 6.91 -5.05
CA LEU A 176 3.00 6.44 -3.81
C LEU A 176 2.93 4.91 -3.76
N VAL A 177 2.45 4.29 -4.84
CA VAL A 177 2.28 2.83 -4.90
C VAL A 177 3.66 2.15 -4.98
N SER A 178 4.65 2.81 -5.58
CA SER A 178 6.03 2.32 -5.57
C SER A 178 6.62 2.31 -4.16
N GLY A 179 6.35 3.34 -3.36
CA GLY A 179 6.69 3.35 -1.93
C GLY A 179 6.01 2.22 -1.15
N ASP A 180 4.74 1.91 -1.46
CA ASP A 180 4.04 0.75 -0.86
C ASP A 180 4.72 -0.59 -1.24
N VAL A 181 5.23 -0.73 -2.48
CA VAL A 181 5.98 -1.91 -2.92
C VAL A 181 7.31 -2.03 -2.18
N GLN A 182 8.09 -0.96 -2.09
CA GLN A 182 9.37 -0.95 -1.37
C GLN A 182 9.17 -1.31 0.11
N ALA A 183 8.23 -0.66 0.78
CA ALA A 183 7.92 -0.96 2.19
C ALA A 183 7.44 -2.41 2.37
N ALA A 184 6.64 -2.94 1.43
CA ALA A 184 6.21 -4.33 1.49
C ALA A 184 7.40 -5.29 1.29
N MET A 185 8.30 -5.00 0.36
CA MET A 185 9.50 -5.82 0.11
C MET A 185 10.44 -5.81 1.32
N ASP A 186 10.67 -4.63 1.90
CA ASP A 186 11.47 -4.49 3.13
C ASP A 186 10.91 -5.28 4.30
N SER A 187 9.58 -5.36 4.41
CA SER A 187 8.93 -6.12 5.48
C SER A 187 9.05 -7.64 5.35
N VAL A 188 9.41 -8.14 4.16
CA VAL A 188 9.49 -9.58 3.85
C VAL A 188 10.94 -10.07 3.81
N VAL A 189 11.90 -9.21 3.47
CA VAL A 189 13.31 -9.59 3.47
C VAL A 189 13.78 -10.00 4.87
N THR A 190 14.65 -11.01 4.90
CA THR A 190 15.33 -11.47 6.11
C THR A 190 16.85 -11.29 5.99
N GLU A 191 17.48 -10.85 7.08
CA GLU A 191 18.95 -10.79 7.22
C GLU A 191 19.52 -12.12 7.73
N LYS A 192 18.69 -12.97 8.36
CA LYS A 192 19.12 -14.25 8.91
C LYS A 192 19.10 -15.33 7.85
N ALA A 193 20.16 -16.14 7.83
CA ALA A 193 20.21 -17.39 7.08
C ALA A 193 18.97 -18.23 7.39
N GLN A 194 18.27 -18.61 6.33
CA GLN A 194 17.05 -19.39 6.40
C GLN A 194 17.36 -20.88 6.27
N ALA A 195 16.63 -21.71 7.00
CA ALA A 195 16.65 -23.15 6.76
C ALA A 195 16.10 -23.44 5.35
N ALA A 196 16.77 -24.32 4.61
CA ALA A 196 16.29 -24.75 3.31
C ALA A 196 14.95 -25.49 3.46
N PRO A 197 14.01 -25.31 2.51
CA PRO A 197 12.80 -26.12 2.45
C PRO A 197 13.16 -27.62 2.42
N PRO A 198 12.49 -28.48 3.21
CA PRO A 198 12.73 -29.90 3.15
C PRO A 198 12.38 -30.46 1.75
N PRO A 199 13.10 -31.47 1.25
CA PRO A 199 12.83 -32.06 -0.05
C PRO A 199 11.41 -32.66 -0.10
N ALA A 200 10.86 -32.81 -1.31
CA ALA A 200 9.51 -33.35 -1.48
C ALA A 200 9.33 -34.75 -0.84
N SER A 201 10.40 -35.56 -0.82
CA SER A 201 10.43 -36.87 -0.16
C SER A 201 10.18 -36.82 1.35
N HIS A 202 10.47 -35.71 2.02
CA HIS A 202 10.13 -35.52 3.45
C HIS A 202 8.61 -35.62 3.72
N TRP A 203 7.80 -35.31 2.70
CA TRP A 203 6.34 -35.37 2.77
C TRP A 203 5.78 -36.65 2.14
N SER A 204 6.62 -37.66 1.89
CA SER A 204 6.16 -38.97 1.41
C SER A 204 5.32 -39.66 2.48
N GLY A 205 4.13 -40.13 2.10
CA GLY A 205 3.16 -40.69 3.04
C GLY A 205 2.45 -39.66 3.93
N ALA A 206 2.63 -38.36 3.69
CA ALA A 206 1.96 -37.32 4.46
C ALA A 206 0.43 -37.40 4.30
N THR A 207 -0.29 -37.10 5.39
CA THR A 207 -1.75 -37.06 5.40
C THR A 207 -2.25 -35.65 5.09
N THR A 208 -3.26 -35.54 4.24
CA THR A 208 -3.86 -34.25 3.88
C THR A 208 -4.76 -33.72 4.98
N VAL A 209 -4.71 -32.40 5.21
CA VAL A 209 -5.63 -31.68 6.09
C VAL A 209 -6.51 -30.77 5.26
N VAL A 210 -7.82 -30.90 5.42
CA VAL A 210 -8.83 -30.12 4.70
C VAL A 210 -9.46 -29.08 5.62
N ASP A 211 -10.08 -28.06 5.03
CA ASP A 211 -10.86 -27.07 5.76
C ASP A 211 -12.22 -26.85 5.09
N ALA A 212 -13.30 -27.00 5.86
CA ALA A 212 -14.67 -26.79 5.38
C ALA A 212 -15.06 -25.31 5.24
N ARG A 213 -14.26 -24.38 5.79
CA ARG A 213 -14.53 -22.94 5.73
C ARG A 213 -14.24 -22.38 4.33
N ARG A 214 -14.76 -21.17 4.07
CA ARG A 214 -14.52 -20.41 2.82
C ARG A 214 -13.99 -19.02 3.11
N GLY A 215 -13.12 -18.52 2.24
CA GLY A 215 -12.66 -17.13 2.26
C GLY A 215 -11.15 -16.99 2.12
N TYR A 216 -10.68 -15.75 2.10
CA TYR A 216 -9.26 -15.44 1.99
C TYR A 216 -8.56 -15.61 3.34
N LEU A 217 -7.39 -16.25 3.35
CA LEU A 217 -6.54 -16.35 4.53
C LEU A 217 -5.94 -14.98 4.86
N GLN A 218 -6.43 -14.31 5.91
CA GLN A 218 -6.00 -12.96 6.26
C GLN A 218 -4.91 -12.93 7.34
N GLN A 219 -4.93 -13.89 8.26
CA GLN A 219 -3.99 -13.99 9.38
C GLN A 219 -3.61 -15.44 9.61
N LEU A 220 -2.35 -15.66 9.95
CA LEU A 220 -1.78 -16.95 10.29
C LEU A 220 -0.89 -16.78 11.53
N ASP A 221 -1.15 -17.57 12.57
CA ASP A 221 -0.30 -17.70 13.76
C ASP A 221 0.74 -18.80 13.53
N GLU A 222 1.80 -18.46 12.79
CA GLU A 222 2.86 -19.39 12.40
C GLU A 222 3.58 -19.98 13.63
N ALA A 223 3.87 -19.14 14.62
CA ALA A 223 4.57 -19.56 15.83
C ALA A 223 3.70 -20.55 16.64
N GLY A 224 2.44 -20.21 16.89
CA GLY A 224 1.52 -21.09 17.62
C GLY A 224 1.29 -22.42 16.91
N LEU A 225 1.20 -22.40 15.58
CA LEU A 225 1.01 -23.62 14.78
C LEU A 225 2.29 -24.49 14.73
N ALA A 226 3.46 -23.88 14.63
CA ALA A 226 4.74 -24.58 14.70
C ALA A 226 4.96 -25.23 16.08
N ASP A 227 4.64 -24.51 17.17
CA ASP A 227 4.72 -25.05 18.53
C ASP A 227 3.75 -26.22 18.73
N TRP A 228 2.54 -26.14 18.14
CA TRP A 228 1.58 -27.23 18.16
C TRP A 228 2.13 -28.46 17.43
N ALA A 229 2.66 -28.30 16.22
CA ALA A 229 3.19 -29.40 15.42
C ALA A 229 4.35 -30.11 16.15
N HIS A 230 5.29 -29.32 16.68
CA HIS A 230 6.44 -29.82 17.42
C HIS A 230 6.03 -30.62 18.68
N ARG A 231 5.11 -30.10 19.50
CA ARG A 231 4.62 -30.80 20.72
C ARG A 231 3.98 -32.16 20.43
N HIS A 232 3.46 -32.35 19.22
CA HIS A 232 2.81 -33.60 18.82
C HIS A 232 3.71 -34.48 17.94
N GLY A 233 4.99 -34.14 17.77
CA GLY A 233 5.95 -34.94 17.00
C GLY A 233 5.61 -35.03 15.50
N THR A 234 4.95 -34.02 14.95
CA THR A 234 4.61 -33.95 13.52
C THR A 234 5.15 -32.68 12.88
N ALA A 235 5.23 -32.66 11.56
CA ALA A 235 5.54 -31.47 10.76
C ALA A 235 4.34 -31.12 9.90
N LEU A 236 4.05 -29.82 9.78
CA LEU A 236 2.98 -29.32 8.91
C LEU A 236 3.57 -28.56 7.73
N ARG A 237 3.03 -28.79 6.53
CA ARG A 237 3.25 -27.94 5.36
C ARG A 237 1.93 -27.37 4.90
N LEU A 238 1.78 -26.06 5.01
CA LEU A 238 0.62 -25.37 4.45
C LEU A 238 0.73 -25.37 2.92
N LEU A 239 -0.44 -25.47 2.27
CA LEU A 239 -0.60 -25.36 0.82
C LEU A 239 -1.13 -23.99 0.42
N VAL A 240 -1.59 -23.23 1.40
CA VAL A 240 -2.10 -21.86 1.25
C VAL A 240 -1.24 -20.90 2.06
N ARG A 241 -1.07 -19.68 1.54
CA ARG A 241 -0.44 -18.58 2.27
C ARG A 241 -1.42 -17.44 2.49
N ARG A 242 -0.99 -16.45 3.26
CA ARG A 242 -1.76 -15.21 3.46
C ARG A 242 -2.10 -14.61 2.08
N GLY A 243 -3.36 -14.23 1.93
CA GLY A 243 -3.92 -13.70 0.69
C GLY A 243 -4.54 -14.75 -0.23
N ASP A 244 -4.29 -16.04 -0.04
CA ASP A 244 -4.90 -17.09 -0.86
C ASP A 244 -6.35 -17.35 -0.46
N PHE A 245 -7.16 -17.79 -1.42
CA PHE A 245 -8.55 -18.17 -1.17
C PHE A 245 -8.63 -19.64 -0.77
N VAL A 246 -9.24 -19.91 0.38
CA VAL A 246 -9.53 -21.26 0.86
C VAL A 246 -10.90 -21.69 0.33
N PHE A 247 -10.89 -22.76 -0.45
CA PHE A 247 -12.09 -23.40 -0.98
C PHE A 247 -12.61 -24.45 0.02
N PRO A 248 -13.92 -24.52 0.27
CA PRO A 248 -14.50 -25.54 1.16
C PRO A 248 -14.12 -26.95 0.74
N GLY A 249 -13.57 -27.72 1.67
CA GLY A 249 -13.17 -29.11 1.47
C GLY A 249 -11.85 -29.28 0.71
N ALA A 250 -11.20 -28.19 0.28
CA ALA A 250 -9.91 -28.29 -0.38
C ALA A 250 -8.79 -28.60 0.64
N PRO A 251 -7.73 -29.29 0.20
CA PRO A 251 -6.49 -29.43 0.96
C PRO A 251 -5.90 -28.05 1.31
N ILE A 252 -5.66 -27.81 2.59
CA ILE A 252 -5.00 -26.58 3.07
C ILE A 252 -3.62 -26.83 3.67
N ALA A 253 -3.33 -28.07 4.06
CA ALA A 253 -2.03 -28.49 4.56
C ALA A 253 -1.80 -29.98 4.32
N VAL A 254 -0.55 -30.41 4.46
CA VAL A 254 -0.17 -31.81 4.63
C VAL A 254 0.57 -31.96 5.96
N MET A 255 0.40 -33.09 6.63
CA MET A 255 1.08 -33.43 7.88
C MET A 255 1.94 -34.67 7.71
N SER A 256 3.19 -34.64 8.19
CA SER A 256 4.13 -35.75 8.00
C SER A 256 3.71 -37.01 8.77
N VAL A 257 3.22 -36.84 10.00
CA VAL A 257 2.67 -37.92 10.83
C VAL A 257 1.23 -37.57 11.20
N GLN A 258 0.32 -38.54 11.04
CA GLN A 258 -1.09 -38.34 11.36
C GLN A 258 -1.28 -38.17 12.87
N VAL A 259 -1.76 -36.99 13.28
CA VAL A 259 -2.07 -36.66 14.66
C VAL A 259 -3.51 -36.14 14.76
N PRO A 260 -4.32 -36.60 15.73
CA PRO A 260 -5.64 -36.05 15.98
C PRO A 260 -5.60 -34.54 16.28
N GLY A 261 -6.62 -33.80 15.83
CA GLY A 261 -6.78 -32.38 16.17
C GLY A 261 -6.05 -31.38 15.25
N ALA A 262 -5.34 -31.82 14.22
CA ALA A 262 -4.67 -30.94 13.25
C ALA A 262 -5.61 -29.93 12.58
N GLU A 263 -6.81 -30.37 12.18
CA GLU A 263 -7.83 -29.49 11.58
C GLU A 263 -8.22 -28.34 12.52
N GLN A 264 -8.40 -28.64 13.80
CA GLN A 264 -8.78 -27.66 14.81
C GLN A 264 -7.61 -26.71 15.11
N ALA A 265 -6.39 -27.23 15.21
CA ALA A 265 -5.19 -26.42 15.41
C ALA A 265 -4.98 -25.41 14.27
N ILE A 266 -5.14 -25.85 13.01
CA ILE A 266 -5.04 -24.95 11.86
C ILE A 266 -6.20 -23.95 11.87
N ARG A 267 -7.42 -24.38 12.21
CA ARG A 267 -8.60 -23.49 12.33
C ARG A 267 -8.39 -22.38 13.35
N ASP A 268 -7.74 -22.67 14.47
CA ASP A 268 -7.47 -21.70 15.55
C ASP A 268 -6.29 -20.78 15.25
N ALA A 269 -5.30 -21.28 14.49
CA ALA A 269 -4.16 -20.51 14.00
C ALA A 269 -4.50 -19.60 12.80
N THR A 270 -5.62 -19.83 12.10
CA THR A 270 -5.97 -19.10 10.87
C THR A 270 -7.24 -18.27 11.01
N ALA A 271 -7.24 -17.09 10.39
CA ALA A 271 -8.44 -16.26 10.25
C ALA A 271 -8.79 -16.04 8.78
N LEU A 272 -9.95 -16.52 8.36
CA LEU A 272 -10.48 -16.30 7.01
C LEU A 272 -11.39 -15.06 6.97
N GLY A 273 -11.34 -14.32 5.88
CA GLY A 273 -12.21 -13.16 5.65
C GLY A 273 -12.79 -13.09 4.23
N PRO A 274 -13.81 -12.24 4.01
CA PRO A 274 -14.49 -12.13 2.72
C PRO A 274 -13.65 -11.46 1.64
N THR A 275 -12.61 -10.72 2.03
CA THR A 275 -11.73 -9.98 1.13
C THR A 275 -10.27 -10.41 1.35
N ARG A 276 -9.45 -10.32 0.30
CA ARG A 276 -8.01 -10.51 0.43
C ARG A 276 -7.45 -9.48 1.41
N GLY A 277 -6.77 -9.94 2.46
CA GLY A 277 -6.08 -9.03 3.39
C GLY A 277 -5.03 -8.23 2.62
N SER A 278 -4.95 -6.92 2.82
CA SER A 278 -4.12 -6.03 1.99
C SER A 278 -2.81 -5.60 2.65
N ARG A 279 -2.58 -5.95 3.93
CA ARG A 279 -1.54 -5.30 4.73
C ARG A 279 -0.25 -6.14 4.73
N GLY A 280 0.78 -5.60 4.09
CA GLY A 280 2.16 -6.14 4.10
C GLY A 280 2.41 -7.32 3.15
N GLU A 281 1.55 -7.56 2.17
CA GLU A 281 1.78 -8.60 1.15
C GLU A 281 2.42 -7.97 -0.09
N VAL A 282 3.66 -8.35 -0.38
CA VAL A 282 4.42 -7.90 -1.56
C VAL A 282 3.63 -8.12 -2.86
N ASP A 283 3.03 -9.30 -3.01
CA ASP A 283 2.21 -9.63 -4.18
C ASP A 283 1.04 -8.66 -4.39
N TYR A 284 0.45 -8.14 -3.31
CA TYR A 284 -0.66 -7.19 -3.42
C TYR A 284 -0.16 -5.83 -3.93
N ALA A 285 0.91 -5.31 -3.33
CA ALA A 285 1.51 -4.03 -3.72
C ALA A 285 2.01 -4.06 -5.18
N VAL A 286 2.70 -5.14 -5.57
CA VAL A 286 3.16 -5.34 -6.96
C VAL A 286 1.99 -5.39 -7.93
N ARG A 287 0.93 -6.14 -7.60
CA ARG A 287 -0.27 -6.22 -8.45
C ARG A 287 -0.99 -4.88 -8.59
N GLN A 288 -0.89 -3.97 -7.60
CA GLN A 288 -1.44 -2.62 -7.73
C GLN A 288 -0.67 -1.81 -8.78
N LEU A 289 0.67 -1.82 -8.76
CA LEU A 289 1.47 -1.18 -9.81
C LEU A 289 1.17 -1.78 -11.19
N VAL A 290 1.11 -3.10 -11.29
CA VAL A 290 0.83 -3.79 -12.56
C VAL A 290 -0.57 -3.45 -13.09
N GLU A 291 -1.57 -3.29 -12.23
CA GLU A 291 -2.90 -2.84 -12.64
C GLU A 291 -2.88 -1.42 -13.23
N VAL A 292 -2.06 -0.52 -12.68
CA VAL A 292 -1.85 0.83 -13.23
C VAL A 292 -1.23 0.75 -14.63
N ALA A 293 -0.17 -0.04 -14.81
CA ALA A 293 0.45 -0.23 -16.12
C ALA A 293 -0.51 -0.81 -17.16
N VAL A 294 -1.24 -1.88 -16.81
CA VAL A 294 -2.18 -2.55 -17.72
C VAL A 294 -3.35 -1.63 -18.09
N ARG A 295 -3.84 -0.81 -17.16
CA ARG A 295 -4.85 0.21 -17.48
C ARG A 295 -4.33 1.30 -18.38
N ALA A 296 -3.11 1.79 -18.13
CA ALA A 296 -2.47 2.78 -18.98
C ALA A 296 -2.33 2.25 -20.42
N LEU A 297 -2.01 0.96 -20.59
CA LEU A 297 -1.94 0.28 -21.90
C LEU A 297 -3.31 -0.09 -22.51
N SER A 298 -4.42 0.13 -21.81
CA SER A 298 -5.74 -0.23 -22.35
C SER A 298 -6.12 0.69 -23.52
N PRO A 299 -6.90 0.21 -24.51
CA PRO A 299 -7.26 1.00 -25.69
C PRO A 299 -7.98 2.33 -25.39
N GLY A 300 -8.66 2.43 -24.24
CA GLY A 300 -9.38 3.63 -23.83
C GLY A 300 -8.51 4.73 -23.20
N ILE A 301 -7.29 4.39 -22.76
CA ILE A 301 -6.34 5.34 -22.16
C ILE A 301 -5.13 5.53 -23.09
N ASN A 302 -4.49 4.43 -23.50
CA ASN A 302 -3.36 4.38 -24.41
C ASN A 302 -2.20 5.33 -24.01
N ASP A 303 -1.77 5.23 -22.74
CA ASP A 303 -0.66 5.99 -22.17
C ASP A 303 0.56 5.07 -21.92
N PRO A 304 1.44 4.91 -22.92
CA PRO A 304 2.64 4.08 -22.79
C PRO A 304 3.67 4.65 -21.80
N HIS A 305 3.71 5.96 -21.57
CA HIS A 305 4.69 6.59 -20.67
C HIS A 305 4.44 6.24 -19.21
N THR A 306 3.18 6.21 -18.80
CA THR A 306 2.81 5.72 -17.45
C THR A 306 3.22 4.26 -17.27
N ALA A 307 3.00 3.40 -18.27
CA ALA A 307 3.40 2.01 -18.20
C ALA A 307 4.93 1.83 -18.13
N MET A 308 5.70 2.62 -18.91
CA MET A 308 7.17 2.66 -18.80
C MET A 308 7.63 3.09 -17.40
N SER A 309 6.98 4.12 -16.82
CA SER A 309 7.30 4.59 -15.47
C SER A 309 7.04 3.50 -14.42
N VAL A 310 5.98 2.71 -14.57
CA VAL A 310 5.74 1.55 -13.70
C VAL A 310 6.84 0.49 -13.88
N LEU A 311 7.26 0.17 -15.11
CA LEU A 311 8.34 -0.79 -15.36
C LEU A 311 9.63 -0.37 -14.64
N ASP A 312 9.96 0.92 -14.66
CA ASP A 312 11.14 1.46 -13.98
C ASP A 312 11.08 1.21 -12.47
N ARG A 313 9.92 1.45 -11.86
CA ARG A 313 9.69 1.24 -10.43
C ARG A 313 9.75 -0.23 -10.03
N LEU A 314 9.24 -1.12 -10.87
CA LEU A 314 9.39 -2.57 -10.69
C LEU A 314 10.86 -2.98 -10.81
N GLY A 315 11.61 -2.39 -11.74
CA GLY A 315 13.05 -2.57 -11.88
C GLY A 315 13.82 -2.15 -10.63
N VAL A 316 13.56 -0.93 -10.13
CA VAL A 316 14.15 -0.42 -8.88
C VAL A 316 13.89 -1.37 -7.72
N ALA A 317 12.65 -1.85 -7.57
CA ALA A 317 12.28 -2.78 -6.50
C ALA A 317 13.07 -4.11 -6.57
N LEU A 318 13.37 -4.61 -7.78
CA LEU A 318 14.22 -5.79 -7.95
C LEU A 318 15.71 -5.50 -7.70
N CYS A 319 16.21 -4.32 -8.09
CA CYS A 319 17.56 -3.87 -7.74
C CYS A 319 17.73 -3.75 -6.22
N ASP A 320 16.74 -3.20 -5.51
CA ASP A 320 16.73 -3.10 -4.05
C ASP A 320 16.69 -4.47 -3.35
N LEU A 321 16.25 -5.52 -4.05
CA LEU A 321 16.23 -6.91 -3.59
C LEU A 321 17.56 -7.65 -3.85
N ALA A 322 18.44 -7.08 -4.67
CA ALA A 322 19.73 -7.68 -4.97
C ALA A 322 20.56 -7.85 -3.68
N GLY A 323 21.18 -9.02 -3.51
CA GLY A 323 21.92 -9.35 -2.29
C GLY A 323 21.08 -9.61 -1.04
N ARG A 324 19.75 -9.42 -1.09
CA ARG A 324 18.84 -9.66 0.02
C ARG A 324 18.14 -11.01 -0.08
N GLN A 325 17.83 -11.62 1.06
CA GLN A 325 17.22 -12.95 1.11
C GLN A 325 15.70 -12.87 1.32
N LEU A 326 14.97 -13.66 0.55
CA LEU A 326 13.53 -13.88 0.75
C LEU A 326 13.33 -15.04 1.74
N PRO A 327 12.22 -15.06 2.50
CA PRO A 327 11.98 -16.08 3.51
C PRO A 327 11.71 -17.44 2.87
N SER A 328 12.28 -18.50 3.44
CA SER A 328 12.04 -19.88 2.96
C SER A 328 10.69 -20.44 3.41
N GLY A 329 10.06 -19.80 4.40
CA GLY A 329 8.81 -20.25 5.01
C GLY A 329 8.98 -21.42 5.97
N VAL A 330 10.22 -21.81 6.30
CA VAL A 330 10.52 -22.94 7.18
C VAL A 330 10.71 -22.46 8.61
N THR A 331 9.93 -23.02 9.52
CA THR A 331 10.10 -22.84 10.96
C THR A 331 10.63 -24.13 11.58
N LEU A 332 11.76 -24.00 12.28
CA LEU A 332 12.37 -25.08 13.05
C LEU A 332 11.99 -24.98 14.54
N ARG A 333 11.92 -26.15 15.19
CA ARG A 333 11.83 -26.32 16.65
C ARG A 333 12.77 -27.43 17.07
N ASP A 334 13.68 -27.12 17.98
CA ASP A 334 14.75 -28.02 18.44
C ASP A 334 15.52 -28.68 17.29
N GLY A 335 15.79 -27.91 16.23
CA GLY A 335 16.51 -28.37 15.02
C GLY A 335 15.68 -29.19 14.03
N ALA A 336 14.44 -29.56 14.36
CA ALA A 336 13.54 -30.29 13.46
C ALA A 336 12.55 -29.36 12.74
N VAL A 337 12.12 -29.74 11.53
CA VAL A 337 11.10 -29.01 10.77
C VAL A 337 9.74 -29.15 11.46
N ALA A 338 9.16 -28.04 11.90
CA ALA A 338 7.85 -28.02 12.55
C ALA A 338 6.75 -27.49 11.61
N LEU A 339 7.04 -26.42 10.87
CA LEU A 339 6.09 -25.79 9.95
C LEU A 339 6.78 -25.32 8.67
N VAL A 340 6.14 -25.55 7.53
CA VAL A 340 6.51 -24.98 6.23
C VAL A 340 5.32 -24.21 5.67
N VAL A 341 5.48 -22.92 5.42
CA VAL A 341 4.45 -22.05 4.86
C VAL A 341 4.89 -21.60 3.46
N PRO A 342 4.00 -21.59 2.44
CA PRO A 342 4.36 -21.02 1.15
C PRO A 342 4.69 -19.53 1.28
N THR A 343 5.84 -19.11 0.77
CA THR A 343 6.28 -17.71 0.78
C THR A 343 6.37 -17.14 -0.62
N VAL A 344 6.62 -15.83 -0.72
CA VAL A 344 6.93 -15.18 -2.00
C VAL A 344 8.30 -15.67 -2.48
N SER A 345 8.33 -16.26 -3.67
CA SER A 345 9.56 -16.61 -4.37
C SER A 345 9.95 -15.50 -5.35
N TYR A 346 11.24 -15.42 -5.69
CA TYR A 346 11.71 -14.48 -6.71
C TYR A 346 11.00 -14.71 -8.06
N ARG A 347 10.86 -15.98 -8.48
CA ARG A 347 10.11 -16.35 -9.69
C ARG A 347 8.67 -15.83 -9.66
N SER A 348 7.92 -16.12 -8.60
CA SER A 348 6.52 -15.67 -8.50
C SER A 348 6.40 -14.15 -8.47
N LEU A 349 7.41 -13.45 -7.93
CA LEU A 349 7.45 -11.99 -7.89
C LEU A 349 7.65 -11.41 -9.30
N VAL A 350 8.69 -11.86 -10.01
CA VAL A 350 8.99 -11.42 -11.38
C VAL A 350 7.85 -11.80 -12.34
N ASP A 351 7.22 -12.97 -12.17
CA ASP A 351 6.01 -13.37 -12.90
C ASP A 351 4.87 -12.38 -12.69
N ALA A 352 4.59 -12.03 -11.43
CA ALA A 352 3.55 -11.07 -11.10
C ALA A 352 3.85 -9.66 -11.66
N MET A 353 5.12 -9.25 -11.68
CA MET A 353 5.57 -7.95 -12.16
C MET A 353 5.43 -7.79 -13.69
N PHE A 354 5.85 -8.77 -14.48
CA PHE A 354 6.04 -8.56 -15.92
C PHE A 354 5.08 -9.31 -16.83
N HIS A 355 4.47 -10.43 -16.42
CA HIS A 355 3.63 -11.22 -17.35
C HIS A 355 2.48 -10.41 -17.94
N MET A 356 1.69 -9.77 -17.07
CA MET A 356 0.50 -9.05 -17.51
C MET A 356 0.87 -7.78 -18.28
N VAL A 357 1.93 -7.06 -17.86
CA VAL A 357 2.41 -5.87 -18.58
C VAL A 357 2.90 -6.24 -19.97
N ARG A 358 3.75 -7.28 -20.09
CA ARG A 358 4.22 -7.79 -21.38
C ARG A 358 3.08 -8.20 -22.31
N GLN A 359 2.12 -8.98 -21.79
CA GLN A 359 0.95 -9.44 -22.57
C GLN A 359 0.09 -8.28 -23.11
N ASN A 360 0.03 -7.15 -22.39
CA ASN A 360 -0.72 -5.97 -22.81
C ASN A 360 0.13 -4.96 -23.60
N ALA A 361 1.45 -5.17 -23.69
CA ALA A 361 2.36 -4.36 -24.51
C ALA A 361 2.50 -4.89 -25.96
N ALA A 362 1.70 -5.88 -26.35
CA ALA A 362 1.74 -6.49 -27.67
C ALA A 362 1.65 -5.43 -28.79
N GLY A 363 2.55 -5.52 -29.78
CA GLY A 363 2.65 -4.56 -30.88
C GLY A 363 3.33 -3.22 -30.54
N SER A 364 3.72 -2.96 -29.27
CA SER A 364 4.44 -1.75 -28.89
C SER A 364 5.94 -2.00 -28.73
N ALA A 365 6.70 -1.69 -29.80
CA ALA A 365 8.16 -1.83 -29.80
C ALA A 365 8.83 -1.03 -28.67
N ALA A 366 8.35 0.20 -28.42
CA ALA A 366 8.89 1.07 -27.37
C ALA A 366 8.76 0.45 -25.96
N LEU A 367 7.62 -0.19 -25.66
CA LEU A 367 7.44 -0.87 -24.37
C LEU A 367 8.30 -2.13 -24.25
N MET A 368 8.41 -2.92 -25.31
CA MET A 368 9.26 -4.12 -25.33
C MET A 368 10.75 -3.76 -25.17
N VAL A 369 11.20 -2.69 -25.85
CA VAL A 369 12.52 -2.09 -25.64
C VAL A 369 12.72 -1.70 -24.18
N ARG A 370 11.78 -0.95 -23.58
CA ARG A 370 11.91 -0.50 -22.20
C ARG A 370 11.94 -1.65 -21.20
N LEU A 371 11.11 -2.67 -21.42
CA LEU A 371 11.07 -3.86 -20.56
C LEU A 371 12.42 -4.59 -20.59
N LEU A 372 13.04 -4.74 -21.76
CA LEU A 372 14.39 -5.32 -21.90
C LEU A 372 15.48 -4.43 -21.28
N ASP A 373 15.39 -3.11 -21.41
CA ASP A 373 16.33 -2.18 -20.76
C ASP A 373 16.26 -2.32 -19.23
N VAL A 374 15.06 -2.37 -18.66
CA VAL A 374 14.85 -2.59 -17.21
C VAL A 374 15.44 -3.93 -16.77
N LEU A 375 15.13 -5.03 -17.48
CA LEU A 375 15.68 -6.35 -17.15
C LEU A 375 17.21 -6.38 -17.25
N THR A 376 17.80 -5.67 -18.22
CA THR A 376 19.26 -5.56 -18.39
C THR A 376 19.90 -4.90 -17.17
N VAL A 377 19.32 -3.81 -16.67
CA VAL A 377 19.80 -3.12 -15.46
C VAL A 377 19.69 -4.05 -14.24
N VAL A 378 18.55 -4.71 -14.05
CA VAL A 378 18.36 -5.62 -12.91
C VAL A 378 19.34 -6.79 -12.95
N ILE A 379 19.61 -7.37 -14.14
CA ILE A 379 20.60 -8.45 -14.31
C ILE A 379 22.01 -7.99 -13.92
N ALA A 380 22.38 -6.75 -14.23
CA ALA A 380 23.68 -6.21 -13.86
C ALA A 380 23.85 -6.07 -12.34
N CYS A 381 22.77 -5.83 -11.60
CA CYS A 381 22.78 -5.68 -10.14
C CYS A 381 22.60 -7.00 -9.39
N GLU A 382 21.84 -7.95 -9.92
CA GLU A 382 21.54 -9.21 -9.25
C GLU A 382 22.75 -10.15 -9.29
N GLY A 383 23.19 -10.68 -8.14
CA GLY A 383 24.35 -11.58 -8.05
C GLY A 383 24.00 -13.07 -8.14
N SER A 384 22.75 -13.44 -7.86
CA SER A 384 22.32 -14.83 -7.84
C SER A 384 22.05 -15.37 -9.24
N GLN A 385 22.75 -16.45 -9.62
CA GLN A 385 22.58 -17.10 -10.92
C GLN A 385 21.15 -17.60 -11.16
N SER A 386 20.50 -18.17 -10.13
CA SER A 386 19.12 -18.66 -10.27
C SER A 386 18.12 -17.53 -10.47
N ARG A 387 18.35 -16.35 -9.88
CA ARG A 387 17.52 -15.17 -10.09
C ARG A 387 17.75 -14.54 -11.45
N ARG A 388 19.01 -14.48 -11.91
CA ARG A 388 19.35 -14.06 -13.28
C ARG A 388 18.66 -14.93 -14.33
N GLN A 389 18.61 -16.25 -14.14
CA GLN A 389 17.89 -17.15 -15.04
C GLN A 389 16.40 -16.82 -15.15
N GLU A 390 15.74 -16.45 -14.06
CA GLU A 390 14.34 -16.01 -14.12
C GLU A 390 14.18 -14.70 -14.90
N LEU A 391 15.11 -13.75 -14.79
CA LEU A 391 15.09 -12.51 -15.58
C LEU A 391 15.33 -12.78 -17.07
N VAL A 392 16.26 -13.68 -17.41
CA VAL A 392 16.52 -14.13 -18.79
C VAL A 392 15.28 -14.78 -19.38
N ARG A 393 14.61 -15.67 -18.64
CA ARG A 393 13.35 -16.27 -19.09
C ARG A 393 12.30 -15.22 -19.45
N HIS A 394 12.20 -14.13 -18.69
CA HIS A 394 11.28 -13.04 -19.04
C HIS A 394 11.74 -12.25 -20.27
N ALA A 395 13.05 -12.05 -20.45
CA ALA A 395 13.59 -11.44 -21.67
C ALA A 395 13.28 -12.30 -22.91
N GLU A 396 13.40 -13.62 -22.82
CA GLU A 396 13.04 -14.57 -23.88
C GLU A 396 11.56 -14.48 -24.23
N LEU A 397 10.68 -14.41 -23.22
CA LEU A 397 9.24 -14.23 -23.41
C LEU A 397 8.90 -12.90 -24.09
N VAL A 398 9.66 -11.83 -23.84
CA VAL A 398 9.49 -10.54 -24.53
C VAL A 398 9.95 -10.65 -25.98
N TRP A 399 11.10 -11.28 -26.21
CA TRP A 399 11.63 -11.47 -27.56
C TRP A 399 10.72 -12.35 -28.43
N ALA A 400 10.13 -13.40 -27.85
CA ALA A 400 9.17 -14.25 -28.56
C ALA A 400 7.89 -13.47 -28.94
N ASP A 401 7.38 -12.61 -28.06
CA ASP A 401 6.23 -11.75 -28.37
C ASP A 401 6.58 -10.69 -29.42
N ALA A 402 7.76 -10.08 -29.35
CA ALA A 402 8.22 -9.09 -30.31
C ALA A 402 8.26 -9.66 -31.74
N GLN A 403 8.83 -10.85 -31.92
CA GLN A 403 8.89 -11.54 -33.21
C GLN A 403 7.51 -11.89 -33.76
N ARG A 404 6.53 -12.14 -32.88
CA ARG A 404 5.17 -12.48 -33.28
C ARG A 404 4.34 -11.25 -33.65
N ASP A 405 4.49 -10.16 -32.89
CA ASP A 405 3.51 -9.07 -32.86
C ASP A 405 4.03 -7.76 -33.52
N ILE A 406 5.35 -7.58 -33.72
CA ILE A 406 5.91 -6.37 -34.36
C ILE A 406 6.09 -6.59 -35.87
N GLY A 407 5.27 -5.91 -36.67
CA GLY A 407 5.32 -6.03 -38.13
C GLY A 407 6.43 -5.23 -38.82
N ASN A 408 6.93 -4.15 -38.22
CA ASN A 408 8.00 -3.34 -38.80
C ASN A 408 9.38 -3.94 -38.49
N ALA A 409 10.15 -4.24 -39.55
CA ALA A 409 11.46 -4.86 -39.43
C ALA A 409 12.48 -4.00 -38.66
N ALA A 410 12.44 -2.68 -38.81
CA ALA A 410 13.35 -1.77 -38.09
C ALA A 410 13.04 -1.79 -36.58
N ASP A 411 11.76 -1.68 -36.22
CA ASP A 411 11.32 -1.73 -34.83
C ASP A 411 11.64 -3.09 -34.17
N LEU A 412 11.46 -4.19 -34.90
CA LEU A 412 11.84 -5.52 -34.44
C LEU A 412 13.35 -5.64 -34.23
N ALA A 413 14.15 -5.07 -35.15
CA ALA A 413 15.60 -5.03 -35.01
C ALA A 413 16.04 -4.23 -33.77
N ASP A 414 15.33 -3.15 -33.43
CA ASP A 414 15.59 -2.34 -32.23
C ASP A 414 15.38 -3.16 -30.94
N VAL A 415 14.27 -3.91 -30.85
CA VAL A 415 14.02 -4.84 -29.74
C VAL A 415 15.11 -5.93 -29.70
N GLY A 416 15.48 -6.48 -30.85
CA GLY A 416 16.53 -7.50 -30.96
C GLY A 416 17.90 -7.01 -30.47
N ARG A 417 18.26 -5.75 -30.74
CA ARG A 417 19.49 -5.15 -30.22
C ARG A 417 19.48 -5.08 -28.69
N ARG A 418 18.35 -4.73 -28.06
CA ARG A 418 18.22 -4.72 -26.59
C ARG A 418 18.29 -6.11 -25.99
N PHE A 419 17.66 -7.09 -26.63
CA PHE A 419 17.74 -8.48 -26.21
C PHE A 419 19.18 -9.01 -26.25
N ALA A 420 19.93 -8.67 -27.30
CA ALA A 420 21.36 -9.01 -27.40
C ALA A 420 22.21 -8.28 -26.35
N THR A 421 21.92 -7.01 -26.05
CA THR A 421 22.60 -6.25 -24.98
C THR A 421 22.39 -6.90 -23.61
N LEU A 422 21.19 -7.41 -23.33
CA LEU A 422 20.89 -8.12 -22.09
C LEU A 422 21.79 -9.37 -21.93
N HIS A 423 21.95 -10.17 -22.99
CA HIS A 423 22.81 -11.36 -22.97
C HIS A 423 24.28 -10.98 -22.79
N ARG A 424 24.79 -9.98 -23.51
CA ARG A 424 26.16 -9.49 -23.29
C ARG A 424 26.38 -9.00 -21.85
N THR A 425 25.37 -8.37 -21.26
CA THR A 425 25.42 -7.89 -19.86
C THR A 425 25.42 -9.05 -18.87
N LEU A 426 24.71 -10.14 -19.18
CA LEU A 426 24.75 -11.37 -18.39
C LEU A 426 26.15 -11.99 -18.35
N ASP A 427 26.83 -12.02 -19.50
CA ASP A 427 28.14 -12.67 -19.67
C ASP A 427 29.30 -11.81 -19.16
N HIS A 428 29.20 -10.49 -19.34
CA HIS A 428 30.33 -9.57 -19.15
C HIS A 428 30.05 -8.41 -18.19
N GLY A 429 28.93 -8.44 -17.48
CA GLY A 429 28.50 -7.36 -16.59
C GLY A 429 28.34 -6.03 -17.32
N ALA A 430 28.59 -4.92 -16.62
CA ALA A 430 28.40 -3.57 -17.16
C ALA A 430 29.23 -3.26 -18.42
N LEU A 431 30.39 -3.91 -18.61
CA LEU A 431 31.23 -3.75 -19.80
C LEU A 431 30.59 -4.38 -21.04
N GLY A 432 29.79 -5.43 -20.87
CA GLY A 432 28.99 -6.02 -21.95
C GLY A 432 27.86 -5.12 -22.44
N THR A 433 27.31 -4.29 -21.55
CA THR A 433 26.23 -3.35 -21.88
C THR A 433 26.66 -2.29 -22.89
N ILE A 434 27.90 -1.79 -22.77
CA ILE A 434 28.49 -0.81 -23.68
C ILE A 434 29.20 -1.44 -24.88
N GLY A 435 29.23 -2.78 -24.99
CA GLY A 435 29.95 -3.48 -26.06
C GLY A 435 31.48 -3.34 -25.99
N ALA A 436 32.03 -3.04 -24.82
CA ALA A 436 33.48 -2.89 -24.63
C ALA A 436 34.23 -4.24 -24.62
N VAL A 437 33.50 -5.36 -24.45
CA VAL A 437 34.06 -6.71 -24.59
C VAL A 437 34.07 -7.07 -26.07
N GLY A 438 35.23 -6.84 -26.68
CA GLY A 438 35.51 -6.93 -28.11
C GLY A 438 36.80 -6.19 -28.51
N ILE A 439 37.33 -5.32 -27.64
CA ILE A 439 38.59 -4.59 -27.88
C ILE A 439 39.79 -5.30 -27.23
N ALA A 440 39.59 -6.09 -26.16
CA ALA A 440 40.69 -6.78 -25.47
C ALA A 440 41.14 -8.07 -26.18
N ASP A 441 40.21 -8.87 -26.73
CA ASP A 441 40.56 -10.12 -27.44
C ASP A 441 41.14 -9.87 -28.84
N ALA A 442 40.94 -8.68 -29.40
CA ALA A 442 41.56 -8.27 -30.68
C ALA A 442 43.01 -7.78 -30.53
N ALA A 443 43.47 -7.50 -29.30
CA ALA A 443 44.83 -7.06 -29.04
C ALA A 443 45.82 -8.23 -28.82
N ASP A 444 45.32 -9.43 -28.52
CA ASP A 444 46.14 -10.63 -28.24
C ASP A 444 46.12 -11.66 -29.41
N ALA A 445 45.22 -11.48 -30.37
CA ALA A 445 45.27 -12.17 -31.66
C ALA A 445 46.14 -11.37 -32.63
N GLY A 446 47.45 -11.36 -32.38
CA GLY A 446 48.41 -10.84 -33.34
C GLY A 446 48.26 -11.51 -34.71
N VAL A 447 48.43 -10.68 -35.75
CA VAL A 447 48.67 -10.96 -37.19
C VAL A 447 47.51 -10.58 -38.12
N PRO A 448 47.75 -9.80 -39.19
CA PRO A 448 48.56 -8.59 -39.35
C PRO A 448 47.73 -7.34 -39.73
#